data_AF-A0A4Q7UG22-F1
#
_entry.id   AF-A0A4Q7UG22-F1
#
_cell.length_a   1.000
_cell.length_b   1.000
_cell.length_c   1.000
_cell.angle_alpha   90.00
_cell.angle_beta   90.00
_cell.angle_gamma   90.00
#
_symmetry.space_group_name_H-M   'P 1'
#
loop_
_entity.id
_entity.type
_entity.pdbx_description
1 polymer ?
#
loop_
_entity_poly.entity_id
_entity_poly.type
_entity_poly.pdbx_seq_one_letter_code
_entity_poly.pdbx_strand_id
1 'polypeptide(L)'
;MTVPHLNVRLVRVEFVELGAVAAPSGVLVLAMVGHLDDIWPSIGERLSDRAAAVAATGGGHIHEWLFEAIAVPVDTDRRLPVLAATQPSPFFGETVITMLEVRLGGESANRLLGDLPADRCGMVLGDAVALDSWVGLSTEPPTDYDNFRRSAANHPLHVGPVEVGGCSVLGIGWNEGDHSMRHRGERAAGHVYPVTITNGHSSGAVLRWDVDPAKVRPEAAIGRRDPF
;
A
#
# COMPACT_ATOMS: atom_id res chain seq x y z
N MET A 1 3.05 -9.68 48.21
CA MET A 1 3.26 -10.03 46.79
C MET A 1 2.44 -9.07 45.97
N THR A 2 3.10 -8.10 45.33
CA THR A 2 2.45 -7.04 44.56
C THR A 2 2.66 -7.35 43.10
N VAL A 3 1.58 -7.61 42.36
CA VAL A 3 1.63 -7.86 40.91
C VAL A 3 1.96 -6.51 40.25
N PRO A 4 3.05 -6.39 39.46
CA PRO A 4 3.32 -5.15 38.75
C PRO A 4 2.28 -5.00 37.64
N HIS A 5 1.46 -3.96 37.74
CA HIS A 5 0.60 -3.53 36.65
C HIS A 5 1.49 -3.13 35.47
N LEU A 6 1.42 -3.92 34.39
CA LEU A 6 2.00 -3.60 33.11
C LEU A 6 1.32 -2.31 32.62
N ASN A 7 1.99 -1.17 32.80
CA ASN A 7 1.59 0.10 32.18
C ASN A 7 1.74 -0.06 30.67
N VAL A 8 0.67 -0.52 30.01
CA VAL A 8 0.53 -0.41 28.56
C VAL A 8 0.38 1.08 28.27
N ARG A 9 1.50 1.75 27.99
CA ARG A 9 1.45 3.04 27.30
C ARG A 9 0.83 2.76 25.94
N LEU A 10 -0.43 3.16 25.75
CA LEU A 10 -1.00 3.40 24.44
C LEU A 10 -0.10 4.46 23.77
N VAL A 11 0.85 4.00 22.95
CA VAL A 11 1.62 4.90 22.09
C VAL A 11 0.61 5.47 21.11
N ARG A 12 0.39 6.79 21.20
CA ARG A 12 -0.42 7.50 20.21
C ARG A 12 0.35 7.43 18.90
N VAL A 13 -0.19 6.70 17.94
CA VAL A 13 0.33 6.69 16.57
C VAL A 13 0.01 8.06 15.96
N GLU A 14 1.04 8.80 15.59
CA GLU A 14 0.89 10.06 14.87
C GLU A 14 0.80 9.77 13.37
N PHE A 15 -0.26 10.31 12.75
CA PHE A 15 -0.49 10.18 11.32
C PHE A 15 -0.17 11.50 10.62
N VAL A 16 0.50 11.39 9.48
CA VAL A 16 0.65 12.46 8.50
C VAL A 16 -0.31 12.21 7.34
N GLU A 17 -0.89 13.29 6.80
CA GLU A 17 -1.72 13.19 5.60
C GLU A 17 -0.82 13.13 4.37
N LEU A 18 -1.01 12.08 3.56
CA LEU A 18 -0.29 11.87 2.30
C LEU A 18 -1.03 12.49 1.10
N GLY A 19 -2.34 12.66 1.23
CA GLY A 19 -3.22 13.18 0.20
C GLY A 19 -4.59 12.54 0.26
N ALA A 20 -5.35 12.63 -0.83
CA ALA A 20 -6.63 11.96 -0.97
C ALA A 20 -6.83 11.47 -2.41
N VAL A 21 -7.53 10.36 -2.56
CA VAL A 21 -7.88 9.77 -3.86
C VAL A 21 -9.39 9.76 -4.06
N ALA A 22 -9.85 9.71 -5.31
CA ALA A 22 -11.26 9.48 -5.63
C ALA A 22 -11.39 8.16 -6.38
N ALA A 23 -12.53 7.50 -6.21
CA ALA A 23 -12.85 6.23 -6.85
C ALA A 23 -14.28 6.26 -7.45
N PRO A 24 -14.53 7.06 -8.49
CA PRO A 24 -15.85 7.20 -9.10
C PRO A 24 -16.42 5.89 -9.66
N SER A 25 -15.59 4.88 -9.94
CA SER A 25 -16.05 3.53 -10.32
C SER A 25 -16.68 2.75 -9.15
N GLY A 26 -16.54 3.24 -7.92
CA GLY A 26 -16.94 2.55 -6.70
C GLY A 26 -15.92 1.51 -6.23
N VAL A 27 -14.76 1.41 -6.90
CA VAL A 27 -13.70 0.48 -6.54
C VAL A 27 -12.38 1.22 -6.39
N LEU A 28 -11.83 1.15 -5.18
CA LEU A 28 -10.49 1.61 -4.87
C LEU A 28 -9.51 0.45 -5.06
N VAL A 29 -8.41 0.70 -5.77
CA VAL A 29 -7.34 -0.26 -5.98
C VAL A 29 -6.04 0.27 -5.39
N LEU A 30 -5.39 -0.56 -4.59
CA LEU A 30 -3.99 -0.43 -4.21
C LEU A 30 -3.21 -1.47 -5.01
N ALA A 31 -2.32 -1.06 -5.91
CA ALA A 31 -1.56 -1.97 -6.77
C ALA A 31 -0.06 -1.69 -6.68
N MET A 32 0.74 -2.73 -6.94
CA MET A 32 2.17 -2.54 -7.18
C MET A 32 2.38 -1.69 -8.45
N VAL A 33 3.45 -0.89 -8.49
CA VAL A 33 3.70 -0.01 -9.65
C VAL A 33 4.44 -0.73 -10.76
N GLY A 34 5.45 -1.52 -10.40
CA GLY A 34 6.33 -2.11 -11.40
C GLY A 34 5.56 -3.07 -12.28
N HIS A 35 5.80 -2.98 -13.59
CA HIS A 35 5.21 -3.87 -14.58
C HIS A 35 3.67 -3.83 -14.71
N LEU A 36 2.98 -2.84 -14.12
CA LEU A 36 1.55 -2.59 -14.39
C LEU A 36 1.30 -2.43 -15.89
N ASP A 37 2.13 -1.63 -16.55
CA ASP A 37 2.08 -1.26 -17.96
C ASP A 37 2.63 -2.35 -18.89
N ASP A 38 3.60 -3.14 -18.44
CA ASP A 38 4.25 -4.16 -19.26
C ASP A 38 3.59 -5.55 -19.17
N ILE A 39 3.19 -5.98 -17.96
CA ILE A 39 2.71 -7.36 -17.73
C ILE A 39 1.20 -7.44 -17.86
N TRP A 40 0.45 -6.47 -17.32
CA TRP A 40 -1.00 -6.57 -17.28
C TRP A 40 -1.66 -6.68 -18.67
N PRO A 41 -1.20 -5.97 -19.73
CA PRO A 41 -1.72 -6.18 -21.09
C PRO A 41 -1.64 -7.63 -21.57
N SER A 42 -0.63 -8.39 -21.14
CA SER A 42 -0.47 -9.79 -21.54
C SER A 42 -1.54 -10.73 -20.94
N ILE A 43 -2.24 -10.29 -19.89
CA ILE A 43 -3.38 -11.00 -19.29
C ILE A 43 -4.62 -10.86 -20.18
N GLY A 44 -4.73 -9.78 -20.96
CA GLY A 44 -5.81 -9.56 -21.92
C GLY A 44 -7.16 -9.14 -21.32
N GLU A 45 -7.19 -8.80 -20.03
CA GLU A 45 -8.37 -8.32 -19.31
C GLU A 45 -8.12 -6.94 -18.70
N ARG A 46 -9.17 -6.15 -18.49
CA ARG A 46 -9.06 -4.86 -17.80
C ARG A 46 -8.81 -5.08 -16.31
N LEU A 47 -8.00 -4.21 -15.71
CA LEU A 47 -7.80 -4.23 -14.26
C LEU A 47 -9.11 -3.93 -13.54
N SER A 48 -9.88 -2.99 -14.08
CA SER A 48 -11.19 -2.60 -13.55
C SER A 48 -12.19 -3.76 -13.46
N ASP A 49 -12.26 -4.63 -14.47
CA ASP A 49 -13.18 -5.77 -14.49
C ASP A 49 -12.89 -6.76 -13.35
N ARG A 50 -11.60 -7.07 -13.15
CA ARG A 50 -11.15 -7.95 -12.06
C ARG A 50 -11.30 -7.32 -10.69
N ALA A 51 -10.97 -6.04 -10.57
CA ALA A 51 -11.15 -5.28 -9.34
C ALA A 51 -12.62 -5.21 -8.95
N ALA A 52 -13.54 -5.02 -9.90
CA ALA A 52 -14.97 -5.03 -9.67
C ALA A 52 -15.47 -6.41 -9.20
N ALA A 53 -15.01 -7.50 -9.81
CA ALA A 53 -15.37 -8.85 -9.39
C ALA A 53 -14.92 -9.15 -7.95
N VAL A 54 -13.72 -8.73 -7.57
CA VAL A 54 -13.20 -8.86 -6.20
C VAL A 54 -13.98 -7.97 -5.23
N ALA A 55 -14.20 -6.70 -5.58
CA ALA A 55 -14.93 -5.74 -4.76
C ALA A 55 -16.38 -6.16 -4.49
N ALA A 56 -17.04 -6.83 -5.45
CA ALA A 56 -18.38 -7.40 -5.29
C ALA A 56 -18.48 -8.44 -4.15
N THR A 57 -17.36 -9.03 -3.73
CA THR A 57 -17.29 -9.95 -2.59
C THR A 57 -16.95 -9.27 -1.26
N GLY A 58 -16.87 -7.94 -1.24
CA GLY A 58 -16.43 -7.13 -0.11
C GLY A 58 -14.93 -6.80 -0.13
N GLY A 59 -14.27 -6.99 -1.27
CA GLY A 59 -12.85 -6.72 -1.48
C GLY A 59 -11.93 -7.90 -1.22
N GLY A 60 -10.69 -7.78 -1.68
CA GLY A 60 -9.69 -8.84 -1.60
C GLY A 60 -8.46 -8.60 -2.48
N HIS A 61 -7.61 -9.63 -2.54
CA HIS A 61 -6.35 -9.64 -3.28
C HIS A 61 -6.52 -10.20 -4.69
N ILE A 62 -5.89 -9.52 -5.64
CA ILE A 62 -5.70 -9.92 -7.03
C ILE A 62 -4.23 -10.32 -7.14
N HIS A 63 -3.97 -11.57 -7.50
CA HIS A 63 -2.61 -12.08 -7.67
C HIS A 63 -2.50 -12.76 -9.03
N GLU A 64 -1.74 -12.16 -9.93
CA GLU A 64 -1.60 -12.60 -11.32
C GLU A 64 -0.13 -12.60 -11.75
N TRP A 65 0.48 -13.76 -11.71
CA TRP A 65 1.90 -13.97 -11.98
C TRP A 65 2.81 -13.08 -11.12
N LEU A 66 3.35 -11.99 -11.68
CA LEU A 66 4.14 -11.03 -10.92
C LEU A 66 3.31 -9.87 -10.38
N PHE A 67 2.06 -9.71 -10.83
CA PHE A 67 1.15 -8.64 -10.46
C PHE A 67 0.39 -8.92 -9.18
N GLU A 68 0.39 -7.93 -8.28
CA GLU A 68 -0.39 -7.93 -7.05
C GLU A 68 -1.19 -6.63 -6.92
N ALA A 69 -2.44 -6.76 -6.49
CA ALA A 69 -3.28 -5.63 -6.12
C ALA A 69 -4.30 -6.00 -5.05
N ILE A 70 -4.80 -5.01 -4.33
CA ILE A 70 -5.94 -5.10 -3.43
C ILE A 70 -7.04 -4.23 -3.99
N ALA A 71 -8.25 -4.79 -4.13
CA ALA A 71 -9.44 -4.05 -4.56
C ALA A 71 -10.48 -4.04 -3.44
N VAL A 72 -11.08 -2.89 -3.17
CA VAL A 72 -12.15 -2.74 -2.17
C VAL A 72 -13.29 -1.85 -2.68
N PRO A 73 -14.55 -2.17 -2.32
CA PRO A 73 -15.68 -1.30 -2.63
C PRO A 73 -15.62 -0.03 -1.79
N VAL A 74 -15.98 1.11 -2.39
CA VAL A 74 -15.98 2.43 -1.75
C VAL A 74 -17.14 3.30 -2.25
N ASP A 75 -17.52 4.28 -1.45
CA ASP A 75 -18.51 5.29 -1.86
C ASP A 75 -17.92 6.19 -2.96
N THR A 76 -18.74 6.53 -3.96
CA THR A 76 -18.32 7.28 -5.17
C THR A 76 -18.38 8.80 -5.01
N ASP A 77 -19.02 9.28 -3.94
CA ASP A 77 -19.37 10.69 -3.73
C ASP A 77 -18.34 11.46 -2.89
N ARG A 78 -17.26 10.80 -2.46
CA ARG A 78 -16.23 11.41 -1.61
C ARG A 78 -14.83 11.09 -2.05
N ARG A 79 -13.92 11.98 -1.67
CA ARG A 79 -12.48 11.69 -1.65
C ARG A 79 -12.16 10.86 -0.41
N LEU A 80 -11.18 9.98 -0.54
CA LEU A 80 -10.71 9.05 0.48
C LEU A 80 -9.35 9.53 0.98
N PRO A 81 -9.28 10.11 2.19
CA PRO A 81 -8.02 10.53 2.79
C PRO A 81 -7.06 9.35 2.93
N VAL A 82 -5.79 9.60 2.58
CA VAL A 82 -4.69 8.66 2.71
C VAL A 82 -3.74 9.20 3.77
N LEU A 83 -3.52 8.40 4.80
CA LEU A 83 -2.71 8.75 5.95
C LEU A 83 -1.60 7.74 6.12
N ALA A 84 -0.47 8.18 6.66
CA ALA A 84 0.59 7.29 7.06
C ALA A 84 1.05 7.55 8.48
N ALA A 85 1.36 6.48 9.21
CA ALA A 85 2.24 6.56 10.35
C ALA A 85 3.67 6.26 9.89
N THR A 86 4.62 6.99 10.46
CA THR A 86 6.01 6.90 10.06
C THR A 86 6.93 6.70 11.25
N GLN A 87 8.04 6.01 11.03
CA GLN A 87 9.12 5.88 12.01
C GLN A 87 10.48 5.97 11.31
N PRO A 88 11.56 6.26 12.03
CA PRO A 88 12.91 6.09 11.50
C PRO A 88 13.17 4.62 11.17
N SER A 89 13.74 4.36 9.99
CA SER A 89 14.21 3.04 9.59
C SER A 89 15.25 2.53 10.59
N PRO A 90 15.16 1.27 11.05
CA PRO A 90 16.18 0.69 11.92
C PRO A 90 17.52 0.46 11.19
N PHE A 91 17.54 0.52 9.86
CA PHE A 91 18.73 0.27 9.03
C PHE A 91 19.46 1.56 8.67
N PHE A 92 18.73 2.57 8.18
CA PHE A 92 19.32 3.80 7.62
C PHE A 92 18.87 5.09 8.34
N GLY A 93 17.96 5.01 9.31
CA GLY A 93 17.46 6.17 10.07
C GLY A 93 16.52 7.10 9.30
N GLU A 94 16.36 6.92 7.99
CA GLU A 94 15.41 7.66 7.16
C GLU A 94 13.95 7.40 7.58
N THR A 95 13.07 8.37 7.37
CA THR A 95 11.65 8.18 7.68
C THR A 95 11.01 7.18 6.73
N VAL A 96 10.43 6.10 7.28
CA VAL A 96 9.73 5.05 6.54
C VAL A 96 8.26 5.00 6.94
N ILE A 97 7.40 4.58 6.01
CA ILE A 97 5.98 4.33 6.30
C ILE A 97 5.86 2.98 6.99
N THR A 98 5.40 3.00 8.24
CA THR A 98 5.13 1.78 9.04
C THR A 98 3.65 1.40 9.00
N MET A 99 2.78 2.37 8.75
CA MET A 99 1.35 2.11 8.58
C MET A 99 0.78 3.00 7.49
N LEU A 100 -0.08 2.45 6.65
CA LEU A 100 -0.89 3.19 5.69
C LEU A 100 -2.37 2.99 6.03
N GLU A 101 -3.12 4.09 6.04
CA GLU A 101 -4.56 4.09 6.21
C GLU A 101 -5.24 4.81 5.06
N VAL A 102 -6.19 4.15 4.41
CA VAL A 102 -7.16 4.82 3.54
C VAL A 102 -8.49 4.85 4.26
N ARG A 103 -8.99 6.06 4.54
CA ARG A 103 -10.30 6.23 5.17
C ARG A 103 -11.38 5.96 4.14
N LEU A 104 -11.89 4.73 4.17
CA LEU A 104 -12.95 4.28 3.28
C LEU A 104 -14.27 4.92 3.65
N GLY A 105 -14.52 5.15 4.95
CA GLY A 105 -15.78 5.64 5.54
C GLY A 105 -16.86 4.55 5.60
N GLY A 106 -18.02 4.88 6.18
CA GLY A 106 -19.08 3.89 6.46
C GLY A 106 -18.67 2.84 7.50
N GLU A 107 -19.54 1.87 7.79
CA GLU A 107 -19.20 0.72 8.62
C GLU A 107 -18.78 -0.46 7.75
N SER A 108 -17.77 -1.21 8.16
CA SER A 108 -17.40 -2.47 7.52
C SER A 108 -16.98 -3.48 8.57
N ALA A 109 -17.25 -4.77 8.31
CA ALA A 109 -16.70 -5.83 9.13
C ALA A 109 -15.16 -5.88 8.97
N ASN A 110 -14.47 -6.21 10.06
CA ASN A 110 -13.04 -6.45 10.02
C ASN A 110 -12.74 -7.63 9.08
N ARG A 111 -11.81 -7.45 8.14
CA ARG A 111 -11.52 -8.44 7.11
C ARG A 111 -10.06 -8.41 6.67
N LEU A 112 -9.45 -9.58 6.55
CA LEU A 112 -8.18 -9.75 5.85
C LEU A 112 -8.45 -9.77 4.34
N LEU A 113 -7.78 -8.89 3.61
CA LEU A 113 -7.91 -8.79 2.16
C LEU A 113 -6.83 -9.57 1.42
N GLY A 114 -5.66 -9.71 2.05
CA GLY A 114 -4.49 -10.39 1.52
C GLY A 114 -3.23 -9.66 1.94
N ASP A 115 -2.20 -9.74 1.11
CA ASP A 115 -0.89 -9.18 1.41
C ASP A 115 -0.71 -7.83 0.73
N LEU A 116 0.20 -7.01 1.26
CA LEU A 116 0.53 -5.73 0.64
C LEU A 116 1.12 -5.97 -0.76
N PRO A 117 0.51 -5.41 -1.82
CA PRO A 117 1.07 -5.46 -3.15
C PRO A 117 2.27 -4.51 -3.20
N ALA A 118 3.46 -5.03 -3.00
CA ALA A 118 4.69 -4.24 -2.93
C ALA A 118 5.73 -4.78 -3.90
N ASP A 119 6.24 -3.90 -4.75
CA ASP A 119 7.36 -4.17 -5.64
C ASP A 119 8.44 -3.09 -5.49
N ARG A 120 9.54 -3.21 -6.23
CA ARG A 120 10.65 -2.25 -6.16
C ARG A 120 10.29 -0.86 -6.69
N CYS A 121 9.25 -0.72 -7.52
CA CYS A 121 8.92 0.53 -8.17
C CYS A 121 7.95 1.41 -7.36
N GLY A 122 7.26 0.84 -6.36
CA GLY A 122 6.34 1.56 -5.48
C GLY A 122 4.95 0.93 -5.41
N MET A 123 3.98 1.71 -4.97
CA MET A 123 2.56 1.39 -5.05
C MET A 123 1.79 2.57 -5.62
N VAL A 124 0.65 2.28 -6.23
CA VAL A 124 -0.34 3.28 -6.63
C VAL A 124 -1.66 2.98 -5.98
N LEU A 125 -2.35 4.05 -5.58
CA LEU A 125 -3.69 4.01 -5.05
C LEU A 125 -4.60 4.86 -5.93
N GLY A 126 -5.69 4.29 -6.44
CA GLY A 126 -6.57 5.02 -7.32
C GLY A 126 -7.86 4.28 -7.68
N ASP A 127 -8.65 4.93 -8.51
CA ASP A 127 -9.85 4.36 -9.11
C ASP A 127 -9.50 3.20 -10.06
N ALA A 128 -10.27 2.11 -9.98
CA ALA A 128 -10.01 0.93 -10.79
C ALA A 128 -10.08 1.20 -12.31
N VAL A 129 -11.02 2.03 -12.77
CA VAL A 129 -11.17 2.38 -14.20
C VAL A 129 -10.09 3.36 -14.64
N ALA A 130 -9.70 4.30 -13.78
CA ALA A 130 -8.56 5.17 -14.06
C ALA A 130 -7.29 4.36 -14.30
N LEU A 131 -7.01 3.36 -13.44
CA LEU A 131 -5.82 2.52 -13.56
C LEU A 131 -5.79 1.64 -14.80
N ASP A 132 -6.91 1.42 -15.50
CA ASP A 132 -6.88 0.81 -16.85
C ASP A 132 -6.02 1.61 -17.84
N SER A 133 -5.94 2.93 -17.65
CA SER A 133 -5.09 3.80 -18.49
C SER A 133 -3.62 3.63 -18.14
N TRP A 134 -3.30 3.39 -16.86
CA TRP A 134 -1.94 3.12 -16.38
C TRP A 134 -1.40 1.81 -16.92
N VAL A 135 -2.21 0.74 -16.90
CA VAL A 135 -1.81 -0.61 -17.33
C VAL A 135 -1.61 -0.75 -18.84
N GLY A 136 -1.53 0.35 -19.61
CA GLY A 136 -1.17 0.28 -21.03
C GLY A 136 -2.27 -0.29 -21.93
N LEU A 137 -3.54 -0.29 -21.49
CA LEU A 137 -4.67 -0.53 -22.39
C LEU A 137 -5.06 0.74 -23.20
N SER A 138 -4.33 1.84 -22.99
CA SER A 138 -4.44 3.08 -23.76
C SER A 138 -3.48 3.08 -24.97
N THR A 139 -3.77 3.86 -26.01
CA THR A 139 -2.97 3.92 -27.24
C THR A 139 -1.69 4.76 -27.13
N GLU A 140 -1.45 5.41 -26.01
CA GLU A 140 -0.28 6.29 -25.78
C GLU A 140 0.81 5.56 -24.97
N PRO A 141 2.10 5.91 -25.15
CA PRO A 141 3.17 5.33 -24.35
C PRO A 141 2.94 5.58 -22.85
N PRO A 142 3.16 4.59 -21.97
CA PRO A 142 2.99 4.77 -20.54
C PRO A 142 4.01 5.81 -20.03
N THR A 143 3.52 7.00 -19.65
CA THR A 143 4.33 8.07 -19.02
C THR A 143 3.98 8.26 -17.55
N ASP A 144 2.97 7.54 -17.06
CA ASP A 144 2.42 7.71 -15.71
C ASP A 144 3.43 7.37 -14.62
N TYR A 145 4.28 6.36 -14.83
CA TYR A 145 5.38 6.06 -13.92
C TYR A 145 6.36 7.23 -13.81
N ASP A 146 6.80 7.79 -14.94
CA ASP A 146 7.72 8.94 -14.94
C ASP A 146 7.07 10.21 -14.37
N ASN A 147 5.77 10.41 -14.62
CA ASN A 147 4.98 11.49 -14.04
C ASN A 147 4.93 11.35 -12.51
N PHE A 148 4.64 10.15 -12.01
CA PHE A 148 4.68 9.84 -10.59
C PHE A 148 6.07 10.10 -9.99
N ARG A 149 7.15 9.56 -10.60
CA ARG A 149 8.51 9.76 -10.08
C ARG A 149 8.90 11.23 -10.01
N ARG A 150 8.50 12.04 -11.00
CA ARG A 150 8.70 13.50 -10.98
C ARG A 150 7.89 14.18 -9.90
N SER A 151 6.63 13.80 -9.73
CA SER A 151 5.73 14.35 -8.69
C SER A 151 6.22 14.06 -7.28
N ALA A 152 6.75 12.84 -7.05
CA ALA A 152 7.25 12.38 -5.77
C ALA A 152 8.66 12.88 -5.40
N ALA A 153 9.40 13.47 -6.35
CA ALA A 153 10.84 13.71 -6.22
C ALA A 153 11.24 14.55 -4.99
N ASN A 154 10.40 15.50 -4.59
CA ASN A 154 10.66 16.41 -3.48
C ASN A 154 9.87 16.07 -2.21
N HIS A 155 9.07 15.00 -2.22
CA HIS A 155 8.32 14.58 -1.05
C HIS A 155 9.19 13.69 -0.15
N PRO A 156 9.28 13.95 1.17
CA PRO A 156 10.16 13.21 2.08
C PRO A 156 9.80 11.71 2.19
N LEU A 157 8.57 11.35 1.85
CA LEU A 157 8.07 9.97 1.81
C LEU A 157 7.89 9.45 0.36
N HIS A 158 8.42 10.14 -0.64
CA HIS A 158 8.26 9.82 -2.06
C HIS A 158 6.81 9.61 -2.50
N VAL A 159 5.91 10.44 -1.97
CA VAL A 159 4.50 10.44 -2.34
C VAL A 159 4.27 11.52 -3.39
N GLY A 160 3.57 11.17 -4.46
CA GLY A 160 3.27 12.10 -5.55
C GLY A 160 1.92 11.80 -6.20
N PRO A 161 1.00 12.78 -6.26
CA PRO A 161 -0.22 12.62 -7.05
C PRO A 161 0.11 12.67 -8.55
N VAL A 162 -0.67 11.94 -9.35
CA VAL A 162 -0.62 11.93 -10.82
C VAL A 162 -2.04 11.78 -11.35
N GLU A 163 -2.34 12.43 -12.47
CA GLU A 163 -3.64 12.31 -13.13
C GLU A 163 -3.59 11.18 -14.15
N VAL A 164 -4.51 10.23 -14.03
CA VAL A 164 -4.57 8.99 -14.82
C VAL A 164 -6.01 8.76 -15.20
N GLY A 165 -6.33 8.63 -16.48
CA GLY A 165 -7.71 8.44 -16.93
C GLY A 165 -8.69 9.52 -16.44
N GLY A 166 -8.21 10.74 -16.18
CA GLY A 166 -8.99 11.86 -15.63
C GLY A 166 -9.28 11.78 -14.12
N CYS A 167 -8.62 10.87 -13.39
CA CYS A 167 -8.70 10.75 -11.94
C CYS A 167 -7.33 10.95 -11.28
N SER A 168 -7.35 11.55 -10.09
CA SER A 168 -6.17 11.64 -9.25
C SER A 168 -5.82 10.27 -8.66
N VAL A 169 -4.64 9.78 -9.00
CA VAL A 169 -3.99 8.57 -8.46
C VAL A 169 -2.84 9.02 -7.55
N LEU A 170 -2.70 8.37 -6.40
CA LEU A 170 -1.61 8.65 -5.48
C LEU A 170 -0.53 7.57 -5.62
N GLY A 171 0.64 7.96 -6.12
CA GLY A 171 1.81 7.10 -6.12
C GLY A 171 2.58 7.22 -4.80
N ILE A 172 3.06 6.10 -4.29
CA ILE A 172 3.86 5.96 -3.07
C ILE A 172 5.13 5.22 -3.45
N GLY A 173 6.26 5.93 -3.44
CA GLY A 173 7.57 5.36 -3.69
C GLY A 173 8.16 4.72 -2.44
N TRP A 174 9.24 3.97 -2.63
CA TRP A 174 10.04 3.41 -1.55
C TRP A 174 11.38 4.14 -1.48
N ASN A 175 11.85 4.44 -0.27
CA ASN A 175 13.26 4.79 -0.04
C ASN A 175 14.11 3.52 0.16
N GLU A 176 15.44 3.65 0.25
CA GLU A 176 16.34 2.51 0.50
C GLU A 176 16.04 1.79 1.83
N GLY A 177 15.55 2.52 2.83
CA GLY A 177 15.01 1.94 4.07
C GLY A 177 13.75 1.10 3.90
N ASP A 178 12.82 1.52 3.05
CA ASP A 178 11.61 0.80 2.67
C ASP A 178 11.96 -0.39 1.78
N HIS A 179 12.98 -0.26 0.93
CA HIS A 179 13.51 -1.36 0.12
C HIS A 179 14.07 -2.48 1.00
N SER A 180 14.73 -2.16 2.11
CA SER A 180 15.25 -3.17 3.04
C SER A 180 14.13 -3.99 3.72
N MET A 181 12.95 -3.41 3.92
CA MET A 181 11.80 -4.05 4.59
C MET A 181 10.85 -4.81 3.63
N ARG A 182 11.11 -4.88 2.31
CA ARG A 182 10.03 -5.21 1.35
C ARG A 182 10.39 -6.09 0.16
N HIS A 183 11.66 -6.42 -0.06
CA HIS A 183 11.99 -7.34 -1.16
C HIS A 183 11.63 -8.77 -0.79
N ARG A 184 11.39 -9.59 -1.82
CA ARG A 184 11.10 -11.04 -1.76
C ARG A 184 11.93 -11.85 -0.76
N GLY A 185 13.09 -11.38 -0.32
CA GLY A 185 13.85 -11.99 0.76
C GLY A 185 13.06 -12.08 2.08
N GLU A 186 12.28 -11.06 2.41
CA GLU A 186 11.42 -11.04 3.60
C GLU A 186 10.20 -11.94 3.43
N ARG A 187 9.49 -11.90 2.29
CA ARG A 187 8.41 -12.87 1.98
C ARG A 187 8.91 -14.31 1.94
N ALA A 188 10.08 -14.57 1.35
CA ALA A 188 10.72 -15.89 1.35
C ALA A 188 11.16 -16.32 2.76
N ALA A 189 11.40 -15.36 3.66
CA ALA A 189 11.62 -15.57 5.09
C ALA A 189 10.31 -15.52 5.93
N GLY A 190 9.13 -15.48 5.30
CA GLY A 190 7.83 -15.53 5.96
C GLY A 190 7.28 -14.18 6.46
N HIS A 191 7.95 -13.07 6.18
CA HIS A 191 7.48 -11.73 6.49
C HIS A 191 6.53 -11.25 5.40
N VAL A 192 5.24 -11.31 5.72
CA VAL A 192 4.13 -10.93 4.85
C VAL A 192 3.30 -9.89 5.60
N TYR A 193 3.01 -8.78 4.94
CA TYR A 193 2.31 -7.66 5.58
C TYR A 193 0.84 -7.67 5.19
N PRO A 194 -0.07 -8.01 6.12
CA PRO A 194 -1.48 -8.13 5.78
C PRO A 194 -2.09 -6.75 5.53
N VAL A 195 -2.93 -6.69 4.50
CA VAL A 195 -3.86 -5.59 4.26
C VAL A 195 -5.23 -6.00 4.80
N THR A 196 -5.81 -5.14 5.62
CA THR A 196 -7.08 -5.41 6.29
C THR A 196 -8.05 -4.25 6.08
N ILE A 197 -9.35 -4.55 6.09
CA ILE A 197 -10.36 -3.55 6.44
C ILE A 197 -10.58 -3.66 7.94
N THR A 198 -10.54 -2.53 8.64
CA THR A 198 -10.83 -2.45 10.07
C THR A 198 -11.69 -1.23 10.38
N ASN A 199 -12.33 -1.24 11.55
CA ASN A 199 -12.97 -0.04 12.07
C ASN A 199 -11.91 0.94 12.60
N GLY A 200 -11.89 2.14 12.03
CA GLY A 200 -11.05 3.24 12.46
C GLY A 200 -11.51 3.85 13.79
N HIS A 201 -10.61 4.59 14.43
CA HIS A 201 -10.86 5.24 15.73
C HIS A 201 -12.01 6.26 15.72
N SER A 202 -12.41 6.76 14.55
CA SER A 202 -13.48 7.73 14.34
C SER A 202 -14.72 7.14 13.65
N SER A 203 -15.08 5.88 13.97
CA SER A 203 -16.31 5.20 13.53
C SER A 203 -16.48 5.02 12.00
N GLY A 204 -15.38 4.88 11.26
CA GLY A 204 -15.43 4.62 9.81
C GLY A 204 -14.50 3.48 9.41
N ALA A 205 -14.83 2.75 8.36
CA ALA A 205 -13.99 1.69 7.81
C ALA A 205 -12.67 2.29 7.26
N VAL A 206 -11.58 1.58 7.48
CA VAL A 206 -10.23 1.94 7.04
C VAL A 206 -9.60 0.74 6.39
N LEU A 207 -9.05 0.92 5.18
CA LEU A 207 -8.08 0.02 4.60
C LEU A 207 -6.75 0.27 5.31
N ARG A 208 -6.27 -0.70 6.07
CA ARG A 208 -5.04 -0.59 6.84
C ARG A 208 -4.03 -1.64 6.42
N TRP A 209 -2.81 -1.19 6.18
CA TRP A 209 -1.61 -2.01 6.18
C TRP A 209 -0.71 -1.55 7.33
N ASP A 210 -0.19 -2.51 8.10
CA ASP A 210 0.61 -2.28 9.31
C ASP A 210 1.85 -3.18 9.30
N VAL A 211 3.02 -2.55 9.31
CA VAL A 211 4.31 -3.18 9.61
C VAL A 211 4.61 -2.86 11.06
N ASP A 212 4.38 -3.82 11.95
CA ASP A 212 4.85 -3.71 13.32
C ASP A 212 6.39 -3.84 13.32
N PRO A 213 7.15 -2.74 13.51
CA PRO A 213 8.61 -2.78 13.40
C PRO A 213 9.23 -3.63 14.50
N ALA A 214 8.51 -3.87 15.61
CA ALA A 214 8.95 -4.77 16.67
C ALA A 214 8.88 -6.24 16.24
N LYS A 215 8.04 -6.58 15.24
CA LYS A 215 7.99 -7.91 14.60
C LYS A 215 8.98 -8.05 13.45
N VAL A 216 9.60 -6.96 13.00
CA VAL A 216 10.62 -6.92 11.93
C VAL A 216 12.05 -7.02 12.48
N ARG A 217 12.25 -7.31 13.78
CA ARG A 217 13.61 -7.42 14.33
C ARG A 217 14.43 -8.46 13.56
N PRO A 218 15.62 -8.11 13.03
CA PRO A 218 16.54 -9.12 12.53
C PRO A 218 16.90 -10.06 13.68
N GLU A 219 17.00 -11.37 13.39
CA GLU A 219 17.68 -12.29 14.30
C GLU A 219 19.02 -11.65 14.67
N ALA A 220 19.18 -11.37 15.97
CA ALA A 220 20.43 -10.85 16.49
C ALA A 220 21.56 -11.74 15.99
N ALA A 221 22.51 -11.13 15.28
CA ALA A 221 23.79 -11.68 14.86
C ALA A 221 24.09 -13.07 15.45
N ILE A 222 23.65 -14.14 14.77
CA ILE A 222 24.11 -15.49 15.07
C ILE A 222 25.57 -15.52 14.62
N GLY A 223 26.45 -15.24 15.58
CA GLY A 223 27.87 -15.57 15.60
C GLY A 223 28.65 -15.21 14.34
N ARG A 224 29.41 -14.10 14.40
CA ARG A 224 30.79 -14.18 13.92
C ARG A 224 31.43 -15.40 14.62
N ARG A 225 31.56 -16.51 13.90
CA ARG A 225 32.64 -17.45 14.20
C ARG A 225 33.88 -16.83 13.61
N ASP A 226 34.82 -16.49 14.48
CA ASP A 226 36.16 -16.12 14.09
C ASP A 226 36.73 -17.21 13.15
N PRO A 227 37.33 -16.83 12.01
CA PRO A 227 38.11 -17.77 11.24
C PRO A 227 39.44 -18.02 11.98
N PHE A 228 39.81 -19.30 12.07
CA PHE A 228 41.21 -19.68 12.33
C PHE A 228 42.14 -19.09 11.26
#